data_AF-A0AAW6Q491-F1
#
_entry.id   AF-A0AAW6Q491-F1
#
_cell.length_a   1.000
_cell.length_b   1.000
_cell.length_c   1.000
_cell.angle_alpha   90.00
_cell.angle_beta   90.00
_cell.angle_gamma   90.00
#
_symmetry.space_group_name_H-M   'P 1'
#
loop_
_entity.id
_entity.type
_entity.pdbx_description
1 polymer ?
#
loop_
_entity_poly.entity_id
_entity_poly.type
_entity_poly.pdbx_seq_one_letter_code
_entity_poly.pdbx_strand_id
1 'polypeptide(L)'
;IEDKVVRFNDKPRHQIFLEPEGRNTQEVYVQGLSTSLPEDVQQRMLATIPGLEKVQMMRAGYAIEYDAIVLTRLWPTLETKKIPNLYTAGQINGTSGYEEAAGQGIMAGINAGRKALGKEEVILSRSDAYIGVLIDDLVTKGTNEPYRLLTSRAEYRLLLRHDNADLR
;
A
#
# COMPACT_ATOMS: atom_id res chain seq x y z
N ILE A 1 -10.93 0.00 -12.71
CA ILE A 1 -11.86 -1.12 -12.95
C ILE A 1 -11.73 -1.53 -14.40
N GLU A 2 -11.62 -0.55 -15.30
CA GLU A 2 -11.27 -0.66 -16.71
C GLU A 2 -10.21 -1.75 -17.00
N ASP A 3 -9.05 -1.72 -16.34
CA ASP A 3 -8.01 -2.74 -16.57
C ASP A 3 -8.43 -4.14 -16.12
N LYS A 4 -9.15 -4.24 -15.00
CA LYS A 4 -9.58 -5.51 -14.40
C LYS A 4 -10.58 -6.23 -15.30
N VAL A 5 -11.54 -5.51 -15.90
CA VAL A 5 -12.54 -6.11 -16.81
C VAL A 5 -11.90 -6.58 -18.11
N VAL A 6 -10.90 -5.86 -18.62
CA VAL A 6 -10.15 -6.30 -19.83
C VAL A 6 -9.33 -7.55 -19.53
N ARG A 7 -8.59 -7.54 -18.41
CA ARG A 7 -7.72 -8.65 -18.00
C ARG A 7 -8.50 -9.91 -17.64
N PHE A 8 -9.70 -9.76 -17.06
CA PHE A 8 -10.56 -10.86 -16.62
C PHE A 8 -11.92 -10.82 -17.33
N ASN A 9 -11.88 -10.73 -18.67
CA ASN A 9 -13.06 -10.62 -19.52
C ASN A 9 -14.00 -11.84 -19.49
N ASP A 10 -13.53 -12.97 -18.94
CA ASP A 10 -14.32 -14.18 -18.73
C ASP A 10 -15.26 -14.08 -17.51
N LYS A 11 -15.06 -13.08 -16.64
CA LYS A 11 -15.86 -12.93 -15.42
C LYS A 11 -17.19 -12.26 -15.73
N PRO A 12 -18.33 -12.90 -15.43
CA PRO A 12 -19.65 -12.31 -15.71
C PRO A 12 -20.02 -11.17 -14.76
N ARG A 13 -19.29 -11.02 -13.64
CA ARG A 13 -19.49 -9.96 -12.65
C ARG A 13 -18.22 -9.75 -11.81
N HIS A 14 -18.09 -8.54 -11.27
CA HIS A 14 -17.10 -8.20 -10.25
C HIS A 14 -17.81 -7.69 -8.99
N GLN A 15 -17.44 -8.23 -7.84
CA GLN A 15 -17.94 -7.75 -6.56
C GLN A 15 -17.36 -6.37 -6.24
N ILE A 16 -18.20 -5.52 -5.64
CA ILE A 16 -17.84 -4.23 -5.05
C ILE A 16 -18.31 -4.22 -3.59
N PHE A 17 -17.75 -3.31 -2.79
CA PHE A 17 -18.23 -3.00 -1.44
C PHE A 17 -18.60 -1.52 -1.37
N LEU A 18 -19.69 -1.22 -0.69
CA LEU A 18 -20.10 0.15 -0.35
C LEU A 18 -19.70 0.40 1.09
N GLU A 19 -18.63 1.17 1.29
CA GLU A 19 -18.02 1.43 2.59
C GLU A 19 -18.36 2.86 3.03
N PRO A 20 -19.10 3.07 4.13
CA PRO A 20 -19.34 4.40 4.67
C PRO A 20 -18.02 5.06 5.09
N GLU A 21 -17.74 6.26 4.61
CA GLU A 21 -16.46 6.94 4.93
C GLU A 21 -16.44 7.56 6.34
N GLY A 22 -17.60 7.71 6.97
CA GLY A 22 -17.66 8.22 8.34
C GLY A 22 -19.08 8.35 8.89
N ARG A 23 -19.18 8.62 10.19
CA ARG A 23 -20.48 8.74 10.89
C ARG A 23 -21.24 10.04 10.57
N ASN A 24 -20.52 11.07 10.14
CA ASN A 24 -21.05 12.43 9.96
C ASN A 24 -20.99 12.89 8.49
N THR A 25 -20.94 11.95 7.54
CA THR A 25 -20.93 12.23 6.10
C THR A 25 -21.92 11.30 5.38
N GLN A 26 -22.35 11.72 4.20
CA GLN A 26 -23.11 10.88 3.27
C GLN A 26 -22.21 10.20 2.23
N GLU A 27 -20.90 10.44 2.30
CA GLU A 27 -19.93 9.83 1.40
C GLU A 27 -19.82 8.32 1.63
N VAL A 28 -19.83 7.58 0.53
CA VAL A 28 -19.68 6.13 0.48
C VAL A 28 -18.59 5.80 -0.53
N TYR A 29 -17.55 5.11 -0.07
CA TYR A 29 -16.49 4.61 -0.92
C TYR A 29 -16.95 3.36 -1.66
N VAL A 30 -16.88 3.39 -2.99
CA VAL A 30 -17.25 2.26 -3.86
C VAL A 30 -16.02 1.39 -4.11
N GLN A 31 -15.64 0.59 -3.11
CA GLN A 31 -14.46 -0.25 -3.18
C GLN A 31 -14.56 -1.26 -4.32
N GLY A 32 -13.50 -1.33 -5.14
CA GLY A 32 -13.43 -2.20 -6.32
C GLY A 32 -13.77 -1.50 -7.63
N LEU A 33 -14.15 -0.21 -7.59
CA LEU A 33 -14.52 0.59 -8.76
C LEU A 33 -13.58 1.78 -9.06
N SER A 34 -12.35 1.78 -8.54
CA SER A 34 -11.34 2.82 -8.83
C SER A 34 -11.13 2.97 -10.34
N THR A 35 -11.11 4.19 -10.89
CA THR A 35 -11.06 4.44 -12.34
C THR A 35 -10.44 5.81 -12.67
N SER A 36 -9.87 5.95 -13.86
CA SER A 36 -9.44 7.22 -14.46
C SER A 36 -10.27 7.65 -15.67
N LEU A 37 -11.39 6.95 -15.93
CA LEU A 37 -12.28 7.29 -17.04
C LEU A 37 -12.91 8.69 -16.87
N PRO A 38 -13.36 9.33 -17.95
CA PRO A 38 -14.07 10.60 -17.89
C PRO A 38 -15.27 10.57 -16.93
N GLU A 39 -15.52 11.67 -16.24
CA GLU A 39 -16.55 11.80 -15.20
C GLU A 39 -17.95 11.35 -15.65
N ASP A 40 -18.34 11.68 -16.88
CA ASP A 40 -19.62 11.30 -17.46
C ASP A 40 -19.73 9.76 -17.66
N VAL A 41 -18.62 9.11 -17.99
CA VAL A 41 -18.53 7.65 -18.07
C VAL A 41 -18.65 7.03 -16.68
N GLN A 42 -18.02 7.62 -15.67
CA GLN A 42 -18.10 7.13 -14.29
C GLN A 42 -19.54 7.19 -13.77
N GLN A 43 -20.24 8.30 -13.97
CA GLN A 43 -21.63 8.45 -13.57
C GLN A 43 -22.53 7.43 -14.28
N ARG A 44 -22.34 7.20 -15.59
CA ARG A 44 -23.07 6.15 -16.32
C ARG A 44 -22.77 4.77 -15.77
N MET A 45 -21.50 4.44 -15.52
CA MET A 45 -21.08 3.16 -14.97
C MET A 45 -21.70 2.91 -13.59
N LEU A 46 -21.65 3.89 -12.70
CA LEU A 46 -22.26 3.81 -11.37
C LEU A 46 -23.77 3.52 -11.45
N ALA A 47 -24.48 4.20 -12.33
CA ALA A 47 -25.93 4.00 -12.52
C ALA A 47 -26.31 2.61 -13.07
N THR A 48 -25.37 1.83 -13.59
CA THR A 48 -25.62 0.44 -14.01
C THR A 48 -25.59 -0.58 -12.86
N ILE A 49 -25.09 -0.18 -11.69
CA ILE A 49 -24.92 -1.07 -10.54
C ILE A 49 -26.26 -1.16 -9.79
N PRO A 50 -26.78 -2.37 -9.50
CA PRO A 50 -28.02 -2.53 -8.74
C PRO A 50 -27.99 -1.81 -7.39
N GLY A 51 -28.99 -0.98 -7.13
CA GLY A 51 -29.09 -0.13 -5.94
C GLY A 51 -28.44 1.26 -6.08
N LEU A 52 -27.72 1.53 -7.17
CA LEU A 52 -27.07 2.81 -7.47
C LEU A 52 -27.68 3.52 -8.69
N GLU A 53 -28.86 3.12 -9.14
CA GLU A 53 -29.49 3.61 -10.39
C GLU A 53 -29.72 5.14 -10.37
N LYS A 54 -29.85 5.73 -9.18
CA LYS A 54 -30.04 7.18 -8.95
C LYS A 54 -28.92 7.79 -8.10
N VAL A 55 -27.75 7.15 -8.08
CA VAL A 55 -26.60 7.64 -7.29
C VAL A 55 -26.17 9.04 -7.73
N GLN A 56 -25.82 9.86 -6.77
CA GLN A 56 -25.20 11.16 -7.00
C GLN A 56 -23.72 11.06 -6.62
N MET A 57 -22.84 11.26 -7.60
CA MET A 57 -21.41 11.24 -7.36
C MET A 57 -20.99 12.53 -6.67
N MET A 58 -20.44 12.41 -5.45
CA MET A 58 -19.93 13.57 -4.68
C MET A 58 -18.52 13.98 -5.10
N ARG A 59 -17.71 13.02 -5.56
CA ARG A 59 -16.33 13.21 -6.01
C ARG A 59 -16.06 12.25 -7.17
N ALA A 60 -15.47 12.75 -8.25
CA ALA A 60 -15.06 11.92 -9.37
C ALA A 60 -13.85 11.06 -8.98
N GLY A 61 -13.82 9.82 -9.47
CA GLY A 61 -12.64 8.97 -9.44
C GLY A 61 -11.54 9.54 -10.33
N TYR A 62 -10.29 9.27 -9.97
CA TYR A 62 -9.12 9.72 -10.69
C TYR A 62 -7.96 8.74 -10.47
N ALA A 63 -6.92 8.87 -11.30
CA ALA A 63 -5.63 8.24 -11.08
C ALA A 63 -4.56 9.32 -10.88
N ILE A 64 -3.50 8.94 -10.18
CA ILE A 64 -2.33 9.80 -9.96
C ILE A 64 -1.07 9.06 -10.37
N GLU A 65 -0.12 9.83 -10.87
CA GLU A 65 1.26 9.39 -11.08
C GLU A 65 2.16 10.17 -10.12
N TYR A 66 3.17 9.49 -9.60
CA TYR A 66 4.11 10.07 -8.65
C TYR A 66 5.49 9.46 -8.83
N ASP A 67 6.52 10.25 -8.53
CA ASP A 67 7.89 9.77 -8.50
C ASP A 67 8.14 8.89 -7.27
N ALA A 68 8.96 7.87 -7.45
CA ALA A 68 9.46 7.01 -6.39
C ALA A 68 10.97 6.83 -6.54
N ILE A 69 11.66 6.59 -5.42
CA ILE A 69 13.11 6.31 -5.46
C ILE A 69 13.36 4.85 -5.85
N VAL A 70 14.55 4.60 -6.41
CA VAL A 70 14.99 3.23 -6.68
C VAL A 70 15.30 2.52 -5.36
N LEU A 71 14.44 1.58 -4.97
CA LEU A 71 14.42 0.94 -3.64
C LEU A 71 15.71 0.18 -3.28
N THR A 72 16.37 -0.40 -4.28
CA THR A 72 17.65 -1.09 -4.10
C THR A 72 18.80 -0.15 -3.70
N ARG A 73 18.56 1.17 -3.70
CA ARG A 73 19.47 2.20 -3.18
C ARG A 73 19.34 2.41 -1.67
N LEU A 74 18.47 1.69 -0.98
CA LEU A 74 18.38 1.70 0.48
C LEU A 74 19.11 0.50 1.10
N TRP A 75 19.62 0.69 2.31
CA TRP A 75 19.97 -0.42 3.20
C TRP A 75 18.69 -0.98 3.86
N PRO A 76 18.72 -2.21 4.43
CA PRO A 76 17.59 -2.72 5.22
C PRO A 76 17.21 -1.87 6.44
N THR A 77 18.05 -0.90 6.83
CA THR A 77 17.74 0.11 7.84
C THR A 77 16.83 1.23 7.32
N LEU A 78 16.54 1.24 6.00
CA LEU A 78 15.92 2.31 5.22
C LEU A 78 16.78 3.58 5.07
N GLU A 79 18.04 3.55 5.49
CA GLU A 79 19.02 4.58 5.19
C GLU A 79 19.41 4.52 3.70
N THR A 80 19.54 5.67 3.05
CA THR A 80 20.02 5.68 1.67
C THR A 80 21.51 5.32 1.61
N LYS A 81 21.89 4.49 0.64
CA LYS A 81 23.29 4.10 0.39
C LYS A 81 24.18 5.27 -0.06
N LYS A 82 23.58 6.29 -0.67
CA LYS A 82 24.30 7.42 -1.29
C LYS A 82 24.47 8.60 -0.34
N ILE A 83 23.47 8.85 0.51
CA ILE A 83 23.44 10.00 1.42
C ILE A 83 23.28 9.45 2.84
N PRO A 84 24.38 9.39 3.61
CA PRO A 84 24.32 9.00 5.02
C PRO A 84 23.35 9.90 5.79
N ASN A 85 22.66 9.31 6.77
CA ASN A 85 21.65 9.94 7.63
C ASN A 85 20.36 10.40 6.92
N LEU A 86 20.19 10.09 5.63
CA LEU A 86 18.91 10.26 4.94
C LEU A 86 18.15 8.94 4.96
N TYR A 87 16.91 8.97 5.47
CA TYR A 87 16.01 7.83 5.53
C TYR A 87 14.72 8.14 4.76
N THR A 88 14.16 7.14 4.09
CA THR A 88 12.89 7.28 3.36
C THR A 88 11.93 6.16 3.71
N ALA A 89 10.63 6.44 3.70
CA ALA A 89 9.59 5.49 4.07
C ALA A 89 8.27 5.80 3.35
N GLY A 90 7.48 4.76 3.08
CA GLY A 90 6.13 4.89 2.54
C GLY A 90 6.08 5.05 1.02
N GLN A 91 5.26 5.96 0.53
CA GLN A 91 4.95 6.04 -0.91
C GLN A 91 6.18 6.36 -1.76
N ILE A 92 7.10 7.18 -1.24
CA ILE A 92 8.38 7.46 -1.91
C ILE A 92 9.22 6.18 -2.13
N ASN A 93 9.02 5.16 -1.28
CA ASN A 93 9.62 3.84 -1.41
C ASN A 93 8.72 2.86 -2.21
N GLY A 94 7.87 3.36 -3.11
CA GLY A 94 7.12 2.51 -4.04
C GLY A 94 6.06 1.62 -3.38
N THR A 95 5.64 1.93 -2.16
CA THR A 95 4.46 1.31 -1.52
C THR A 95 3.23 2.20 -1.71
N SER A 96 2.02 1.67 -1.53
CA SER A 96 0.78 2.46 -1.70
C SER A 96 -0.24 2.31 -0.58
N GLY A 97 -0.10 1.33 0.30
CA GLY A 97 -0.99 1.15 1.45
C GLY A 97 -0.48 1.89 2.69
N TYR A 98 -1.43 2.25 3.55
CA TYR A 98 -1.16 2.99 4.78
C TYR A 98 -0.32 2.16 5.75
N GLU A 99 -0.59 0.86 5.80
CA GLU A 99 0.05 -0.11 6.69
C GLU A 99 1.52 -0.33 6.29
N GLU A 100 1.81 -0.50 5.00
CA GLU A 100 3.18 -0.58 4.49
C GLU A 100 3.95 0.69 4.80
N ALA A 101 3.31 1.86 4.62
CA ALA A 101 3.94 3.14 4.89
C ALA A 101 4.24 3.35 6.38
N ALA A 102 3.28 3.02 7.25
CA ALA A 102 3.46 3.10 8.70
C ALA A 102 4.57 2.14 9.18
N GLY A 103 4.60 0.90 8.66
CA GLY A 103 5.62 -0.10 9.00
C GLY A 103 7.03 0.31 8.58
N GLN A 104 7.19 0.96 7.43
CA GLN A 104 8.48 1.56 7.05
C GLN A 104 8.81 2.78 7.89
N GLY A 105 7.82 3.65 8.14
CA GLY A 105 8.01 4.91 8.86
C GLY A 105 8.53 4.70 10.28
N ILE A 106 7.98 3.72 11.00
CA ILE A 106 8.47 3.37 12.34
C ILE A 106 9.93 2.89 12.31
N MET A 107 10.30 2.03 11.35
CA MET A 107 11.67 1.52 11.23
C MET A 107 12.67 2.60 10.83
N ALA A 108 12.32 3.43 9.84
CA ALA A 108 13.13 4.57 9.42
C ALA A 108 13.33 5.56 10.58
N GLY A 109 12.26 5.87 11.33
CA GLY A 109 12.31 6.76 12.49
C GLY A 109 13.17 6.21 13.63
N ILE A 110 13.03 4.92 13.96
CA ILE A 110 13.86 4.23 14.96
C ILE A 110 15.34 4.33 14.56
N ASN A 111 15.68 4.00 13.31
CA ASN A 111 17.07 3.97 12.86
C ASN A 111 17.68 5.37 12.77
N ALA A 112 16.94 6.36 12.24
CA ALA A 112 17.36 7.75 12.25
C ALA A 112 17.66 8.26 13.67
N GLY A 113 16.76 7.97 14.63
CA GLY A 113 16.93 8.36 16.03
C GLY A 113 18.13 7.65 16.69
N ARG A 114 18.32 6.37 16.43
CA ARG A 114 19.46 5.60 16.96
C ARG A 114 20.80 6.10 16.39
N LYS A 115 20.86 6.36 15.08
CA LYS A 115 22.02 6.91 14.40
C LYS A 115 22.41 8.28 14.97
N ALA A 116 21.44 9.16 15.19
CA ALA A 116 21.66 10.48 15.80
C ALA A 116 22.22 10.39 17.23
N LEU A 117 21.89 9.32 17.96
CA LEU A 117 22.39 9.03 19.31
C LEU A 117 23.69 8.21 19.32
N GLY A 118 24.30 7.95 18.16
CA GLY A 118 25.50 7.10 18.06
C GLY A 118 25.27 5.63 18.43
N LYS A 119 24.02 5.16 18.37
CA LYS A 119 23.63 3.76 18.63
C LYS A 119 23.57 2.99 17.31
N GLU A 120 23.86 1.69 17.37
CA GLU A 120 23.71 0.79 16.23
C GLU A 120 22.27 0.76 15.74
N GLU A 121 22.04 0.76 14.44
CA GLU A 121 20.70 0.66 13.84
C GLU A 121 20.11 -0.75 14.01
N VAL A 122 18.79 -0.86 13.85
CA VAL A 122 18.03 -2.11 14.01
C VAL A 122 17.46 -2.54 12.67
N ILE A 123 17.53 -3.83 12.40
CA ILE A 123 16.94 -4.47 11.23
C ILE A 123 16.04 -5.61 11.76
N LEU A 124 14.79 -5.65 11.33
CA LEU A 124 13.90 -6.77 11.59
C LEU A 124 14.15 -7.86 10.55
N SER A 125 14.41 -9.09 10.99
CA SER A 125 14.52 -10.21 10.05
C SER A 125 13.15 -10.54 9.45
N ARG A 126 13.17 -11.12 8.24
CA ARG A 126 11.99 -11.71 7.61
C ARG A 126 11.32 -12.79 8.48
N SER A 127 12.07 -13.44 9.36
CA SER A 127 11.57 -14.45 10.30
C SER A 127 10.82 -13.85 11.49
N ASP A 128 11.06 -12.58 11.79
CA ASP A 128 10.64 -11.98 13.05
C ASP A 128 9.34 -11.20 12.89
N ALA A 129 9.17 -10.52 11.76
CA ALA A 129 7.99 -9.70 11.48
C ALA A 129 7.70 -9.53 9.98
N TYR A 130 6.44 -9.29 9.65
CA TYR A 130 6.02 -8.88 8.30
C TYR A 130 6.63 -7.54 7.86
N ILE A 131 6.99 -6.66 8.79
CA ILE A 131 7.74 -5.43 8.48
C ILE A 131 9.15 -5.79 7.93
N GLY A 132 9.80 -6.82 8.48
CA GLY A 132 11.07 -7.33 7.96
C GLY A 132 10.92 -7.93 6.56
N VAL A 133 9.84 -8.70 6.32
CA VAL A 133 9.49 -9.23 4.98
C VAL A 133 9.30 -8.11 3.97
N LEU A 134 8.53 -7.07 4.33
CA LEU A 134 8.28 -5.89 3.50
C LEU A 134 9.59 -5.19 3.13
N ILE A 135 10.38 -4.80 4.14
CA ILE A 135 11.60 -4.03 3.91
C ILE A 135 12.60 -4.84 3.08
N ASP A 136 12.80 -6.11 3.40
CA ASP A 136 13.71 -6.97 2.64
C ASP A 136 13.28 -7.13 1.18
N ASP A 137 11.99 -7.37 0.91
CA ASP A 137 11.50 -7.45 -0.47
C ASP A 137 11.77 -6.13 -1.23
N LEU A 138 11.50 -4.97 -0.63
CA LEU A 138 11.74 -3.67 -1.26
C LEU A 138 13.21 -3.45 -1.59
N VAL A 139 14.13 -3.70 -0.65
CA VAL A 139 15.55 -3.37 -0.84
C VAL A 139 16.32 -4.42 -1.63
N THR A 140 15.86 -5.68 -1.63
CA THR A 140 16.53 -6.80 -2.31
C THR A 140 15.98 -7.01 -3.72
N LYS A 141 14.65 -7.04 -3.89
CA LYS A 141 14.02 -7.32 -5.20
C LYS A 141 13.64 -6.04 -5.94
N GLY A 142 13.41 -4.94 -5.22
CA GLY A 142 12.75 -3.77 -5.78
C GLY A 142 11.29 -4.06 -6.11
N THR A 143 10.65 -3.12 -6.82
CA THR A 143 9.30 -3.30 -7.32
C THR A 143 9.10 -2.52 -8.62
N ASN A 144 8.36 -3.08 -9.58
CA ASN A 144 7.99 -2.43 -10.83
C ASN A 144 6.56 -1.86 -10.80
N GLU A 145 5.79 -2.21 -9.77
CA GLU A 145 4.44 -1.72 -9.48
C GLU A 145 4.36 -1.38 -7.98
N PRO A 146 3.39 -0.57 -7.51
CA PRO A 146 3.28 -0.26 -6.09
C PRO A 146 3.16 -1.54 -5.23
N TYR A 147 4.13 -1.78 -4.34
CA TYR A 147 4.20 -2.99 -3.53
C TYR A 147 3.03 -3.05 -2.54
N ARG A 148 2.46 -4.25 -2.36
CA ARG A 148 1.39 -4.55 -1.39
C ARG A 148 1.76 -5.79 -0.58
N LEU A 149 1.64 -5.72 0.75
CA LEU A 149 1.98 -6.78 1.71
C LEU A 149 1.34 -8.12 1.36
N LEU A 150 0.12 -8.12 0.85
CA LEU A 150 -0.61 -9.34 0.48
C LEU A 150 0.08 -10.15 -0.65
N THR A 151 0.92 -9.50 -1.45
CA THR A 151 1.66 -10.16 -2.53
C THR A 151 2.94 -10.86 -2.05
N SER A 152 3.37 -10.56 -0.81
CA SER A 152 4.57 -11.13 -0.21
C SER A 152 4.38 -12.59 0.16
N ARG A 153 5.42 -13.39 -0.03
CA ARG A 153 5.48 -14.76 0.52
C ARG A 153 6.39 -14.72 1.74
N ALA A 154 5.79 -14.90 2.90
CA ALA A 154 6.52 -15.10 4.15
C ALA A 154 6.73 -16.59 4.39
N GLU A 155 8.00 -17.01 4.39
CA GLU A 155 8.41 -18.39 4.62
C GLU A 155 8.00 -18.87 6.02
N TYR A 156 7.99 -17.94 6.99
CA TYR A 156 7.64 -18.18 8.39
C TYR A 156 6.20 -17.78 8.74
N ARG A 157 5.27 -17.76 7.78
CA ARG A 157 3.87 -17.31 7.97
C ARG A 157 3.09 -18.01 9.11
N LEU A 158 3.51 -19.20 9.55
CA LEU A 158 2.89 -19.90 10.68
C LEU A 158 3.30 -19.30 12.04
N LEU A 159 4.46 -18.65 12.09
CA LEU A 159 4.96 -17.93 13.27
C LEU A 159 4.56 -16.45 13.20
N LEU A 160 4.54 -15.86 12.01
CA LEU A 160 4.16 -14.48 11.76
C LEU A 160 2.63 -14.34 11.72
N ARG A 161 2.01 -14.28 12.89
CA ARG A 161 0.56 -14.18 13.02
C ARG A 161 0.13 -12.88 13.66
N HIS A 162 -1.16 -12.59 13.50
CA HIS A 162 -1.80 -11.41 14.06
C HIS A 162 -1.99 -11.53 15.59
N ASP A 163 -2.16 -12.75 16.11
CA ASP A 163 -2.42 -13.04 17.54
C ASP A 163 -1.17 -13.01 18.43
N ASN A 164 0.03 -12.89 17.86
CA ASN A 164 1.28 -12.99 18.60
C ASN A 164 2.30 -11.90 18.23
N ALA A 165 1.84 -10.78 17.66
CA ALA A 165 2.72 -9.72 17.20
C ALA A 165 3.40 -8.93 18.33
N ASP A 166 2.80 -8.92 19.51
CA ASP A 166 3.31 -8.35 20.76
C ASP A 166 4.34 -9.23 21.46
N LEU A 167 4.25 -10.56 21.27
CA LEU A 167 5.19 -11.53 21.82
C LEU A 167 6.50 -11.64 21.03
N ARG A 168 6.52 -11.16 19.79
CA ARG A 168 7.67 -11.17 18.88
C ARG A 168 8.40 -9.83 18.95
#